data_AF-I0YQ47-F1
#
_entry.id   AF-I0YQ47-F1
#
_cell.length_a   1.000
_cell.length_b   1.000
_cell.length_c   1.000
_cell.angle_alpha   90.00
_cell.angle_beta   90.00
_cell.angle_gamma   90.00
#
_symmetry.space_group_name_H-M   'P 1'
#
loop_
_entity.id
_entity.type
_entity.pdbx_description
1 polymer ?
#
loop_
_entity_poly.entity_id
_entity_poly.type
_entity_poly.pdbx_seq_one_letter_code
_entity_poly.pdbx_strand_id
1 'polypeptide(L)'
;MSHAMQAFAHPLEESVNSSAEALITREAVQRLEAELDNGESIQALRRFNNLLQSLPADSWEGKMRRVMGELAYNLESFNPAFTAVLLKVQSTIGHSDYVARDMALKNLIQPLAGEYGMHNGQAQGKTHRELFSEFYADLLRQPLEAALAADPRPAASLHLFQRMMADIMSGPGTADPIQQACYAMGYNLAIEYLADYEKTWMLDSFRALNERVLVPQQRGLSQWIFLEVHAEGEAEHAAIGHAAVVGFVPAECESILRKAMLDHDRDFAVFYNRLADMLEQ
;
A
#
# COMPACT_ATOMS: atom_id res chain seq x y z
N MET A 1 -10.05 41.27 23.81
CA MET A 1 -11.16 41.87 23.04
C MET A 1 -11.50 40.90 21.92
N SER A 2 -12.72 40.37 21.97
CA SER A 2 -13.26 39.34 21.08
C SER A 2 -13.71 39.96 19.77
N HIS A 3 -13.19 39.50 18.63
CA HIS A 3 -13.76 39.80 17.31
C HIS A 3 -14.42 38.54 16.74
N ALA A 4 -15.75 38.52 16.84
CA ALA A 4 -16.60 37.61 16.11
C ALA A 4 -16.71 38.09 14.64
N MET A 5 -16.44 37.19 13.69
CA MET A 5 -16.74 37.42 12.27
C MET A 5 -18.25 37.18 12.05
N GLN A 6 -18.93 38.22 11.56
CA GLN A 6 -20.32 38.16 11.12
C GLN A 6 -20.41 37.37 9.81
N ALA A 7 -21.28 36.37 9.78
CA ALA A 7 -21.66 35.64 8.58
C ALA A 7 -22.59 36.52 7.71
N PHE A 8 -22.25 36.69 6.44
CA PHE A 8 -23.12 37.30 5.44
C PHE A 8 -24.11 36.26 4.92
N ALA A 9 -25.40 36.54 5.08
CA ALA A 9 -26.49 35.78 4.47
C ALA A 9 -26.78 36.35 3.08
N HIS A 10 -26.66 35.51 2.05
CA HIS A 10 -27.31 35.72 0.74
C HIS A 10 -28.31 34.59 0.50
N PRO A 11 -29.51 34.88 -0.02
CA PRO A 11 -30.47 33.84 -0.37
C PRO A 11 -30.05 33.21 -1.69
N LEU A 12 -29.83 31.90 -1.68
CA LEU A 12 -29.60 31.13 -2.91
C LEU A 12 -30.97 30.71 -3.47
N GLU A 13 -31.30 31.25 -4.64
CA GLU A 13 -32.38 30.76 -5.48
C GLU A 13 -32.07 29.31 -5.91
N GLU A 14 -33.06 28.45 -5.68
CA GLU A 14 -33.10 27.06 -6.13
C GLU A 14 -33.13 27.00 -7.66
N SER A 15 -32.11 26.42 -8.27
CA SER A 15 -32.29 25.44 -9.34
C SER A 15 -30.95 24.83 -9.74
N VAL A 16 -30.52 23.81 -9.00
CA VAL A 16 -29.60 22.82 -9.55
C VAL A 16 -30.36 21.50 -9.60
N ASN A 17 -30.85 21.17 -10.80
CA ASN A 17 -31.17 19.78 -11.13
C ASN A 17 -29.87 18.97 -10.99
N SER A 18 -29.58 18.44 -9.81
CA SER A 18 -28.57 17.40 -9.64
C SER A 18 -29.29 16.06 -9.56
N SER A 19 -29.34 15.35 -10.67
CA SER A 19 -29.27 13.89 -10.55
C SER A 19 -27.89 13.61 -9.96
N ALA A 20 -27.81 13.47 -8.64
CA ALA A 20 -26.59 13.01 -8.01
C ALA A 20 -26.23 11.67 -8.67
N GLU A 21 -25.10 11.64 -9.40
CA GLU A 21 -24.58 10.40 -9.95
C GLU A 21 -24.44 9.41 -8.80
N ALA A 22 -24.98 8.21 -8.99
CA ALA A 22 -24.97 7.20 -7.94
C ALA A 22 -23.51 6.81 -7.66
N LEU A 23 -23.07 6.88 -6.40
CA LEU A 23 -21.74 6.42 -6.00
C LEU A 23 -21.67 4.90 -5.90
N ILE A 24 -20.47 4.35 -6.02
CA ILE A 24 -20.23 2.93 -5.80
C ILE A 24 -20.58 2.51 -4.36
N THR A 25 -21.24 1.37 -4.23
CA THR A 25 -21.62 0.82 -2.91
C THR A 25 -20.45 0.11 -2.23
N ARG A 26 -20.48 0.02 -0.89
CA ARG A 26 -19.52 -0.77 -0.11
C ARG A 26 -19.51 -2.24 -0.54
N GLU A 27 -20.69 -2.81 -0.79
CA GLU A 27 -20.85 -4.19 -1.22
C GLU A 27 -20.21 -4.43 -2.60
N ALA A 28 -20.17 -3.42 -3.48
CA ALA A 28 -19.48 -3.53 -4.76
C ALA A 28 -17.96 -3.53 -4.57
N VAL A 29 -17.43 -2.63 -3.75
CA VAL A 29 -15.98 -2.60 -3.42
C VAL A 29 -15.54 -3.94 -2.83
N GLN A 30 -16.27 -4.46 -1.85
CA GLN A 30 -15.96 -5.75 -1.22
C GLN A 30 -16.00 -6.94 -2.21
N ARG A 31 -16.88 -6.90 -3.21
CA ARG A 31 -16.87 -7.92 -4.28
C ARG A 31 -15.63 -7.83 -5.15
N LEU A 32 -15.17 -6.62 -5.48
CA LEU A 32 -13.95 -6.44 -6.25
C LEU A 32 -12.72 -6.93 -5.48
N GLU A 33 -12.67 -6.69 -4.18
CA GLU A 33 -11.60 -7.19 -3.31
C GLU A 33 -11.58 -8.71 -3.23
N ALA A 34 -12.75 -9.34 -3.07
CA ALA A 34 -12.86 -10.80 -3.05
C ALA A 34 -12.41 -11.47 -4.36
N GLU A 35 -12.33 -10.73 -5.48
CA GLU A 35 -11.72 -11.25 -6.71
C GLU A 35 -10.20 -11.46 -6.54
N LEU A 36 -9.54 -10.63 -5.71
CA LEU A 36 -8.10 -10.71 -5.42
C LEU A 36 -7.72 -11.90 -4.54
N ASP A 37 -8.65 -12.46 -3.75
CA ASP A 37 -8.40 -13.65 -2.92
C ASP A 37 -7.88 -14.86 -3.73
N ASN A 38 -8.20 -14.90 -5.02
CA ASN A 38 -7.75 -15.93 -5.96
C ASN A 38 -6.81 -15.38 -7.05
N GLY A 39 -6.33 -14.15 -6.88
CA GLY A 39 -5.45 -13.44 -7.79
C GLY A 39 -4.07 -14.09 -7.92
N GLU A 40 -3.31 -13.63 -8.92
CA GLU A 40 -1.96 -14.12 -9.16
C GLU A 40 -1.01 -13.72 -8.03
N SER A 41 -1.23 -12.55 -7.41
CA SER A 41 -0.39 -12.06 -6.32
C SER A 41 -0.47 -12.92 -5.08
N ILE A 42 -1.67 -13.39 -4.70
CA ILE A 42 -1.87 -14.30 -3.58
C ILE A 42 -1.08 -15.60 -3.79
N GLN A 43 -1.09 -16.15 -5.00
CA GLN A 43 -0.33 -17.36 -5.31
C GLN A 43 1.18 -17.13 -5.22
N ALA A 44 1.67 -16.02 -5.79
CA ALA A 44 3.07 -15.63 -5.74
C ALA A 44 3.55 -15.37 -4.31
N LEU A 45 2.74 -14.66 -3.51
CA LEU A 45 3.01 -14.34 -2.12
C LEU A 45 3.03 -15.61 -1.25
N ARG A 46 2.10 -16.55 -1.46
CA ARG A 46 2.13 -17.87 -0.79
C ARG A 46 3.40 -18.64 -1.14
N ARG A 47 3.78 -18.67 -2.42
CA ARG A 47 5.03 -19.32 -2.86
C ARG A 47 6.24 -18.72 -2.14
N PHE A 48 6.36 -17.39 -2.14
CA PHE A 48 7.44 -16.69 -1.46
C PHE A 48 7.50 -17.03 0.04
N ASN A 49 6.37 -16.95 0.74
CA ASN A 49 6.31 -17.21 2.18
C ASN A 49 6.61 -18.68 2.53
N ASN A 50 6.13 -19.64 1.73
CA ASN A 50 6.48 -21.05 1.90
C ASN A 50 8.00 -21.30 1.74
N LEU A 51 8.64 -20.62 0.78
CA LEU A 51 10.09 -20.69 0.58
C LEU A 51 10.85 -20.03 1.74
N LEU A 52 10.41 -18.86 2.19
CA LEU A 52 10.98 -18.16 3.34
C LEU A 52 10.93 -19.03 4.60
N GLN A 53 9.78 -19.61 4.89
CA GLN A 53 9.57 -20.52 6.02
C GLN A 53 10.49 -21.76 5.96
N SER A 54 10.78 -22.26 4.75
CA SER A 54 11.55 -23.48 4.52
C SER A 54 13.05 -23.25 4.23
N LEU A 55 13.54 -22.00 4.34
CA LEU A 55 14.94 -21.67 4.03
C LEU A 55 15.96 -22.57 4.76
N PRO A 56 16.94 -23.15 4.06
CA PRO A 56 17.95 -23.99 4.70
C PRO A 56 18.86 -23.20 5.66
N ALA A 57 19.24 -23.83 6.77
CA ALA A 57 20.03 -23.19 7.83
C ALA A 57 21.45 -22.78 7.41
N ASP A 58 21.98 -23.38 6.36
CA ASP A 58 23.33 -23.14 5.82
C ASP A 58 23.40 -22.05 4.75
N SER A 59 22.26 -21.63 4.18
CA SER A 59 22.20 -20.70 3.04
C SER A 59 21.24 -19.53 3.21
N TRP A 60 20.48 -19.48 4.31
CA TRP A 60 19.47 -18.44 4.55
C TRP A 60 20.03 -17.01 4.45
N GLU A 61 21.21 -16.74 5.00
CA GLU A 61 21.69 -15.36 5.16
C GLU A 61 22.00 -14.70 3.81
N GLY A 62 22.65 -15.42 2.90
CA GLY A 62 22.96 -14.92 1.56
C GLY A 62 21.69 -14.64 0.74
N LYS A 63 20.70 -15.55 0.84
CA LYS A 63 19.41 -15.43 0.17
C LYS A 63 18.59 -14.27 0.72
N MET A 64 18.49 -14.16 2.05
CA MET A 64 17.80 -13.06 2.72
C MET A 64 18.45 -11.71 2.45
N ARG A 65 19.79 -11.62 2.35
CA ARG A 65 20.45 -10.35 2.04
C ARG A 65 19.96 -9.73 0.75
N ARG A 66 19.74 -10.55 -0.29
CA ARG A 66 19.22 -10.09 -1.59
C ARG A 66 17.75 -9.68 -1.48
N VAL A 67 16.93 -10.55 -0.90
CA VAL A 67 15.48 -10.32 -0.75
C VAL A 67 15.19 -9.08 0.10
N MET A 68 15.92 -8.89 1.21
CA MET A 68 15.72 -7.74 2.08
C MET A 68 16.10 -6.41 1.41
N GLY A 69 17.07 -6.41 0.49
CA GLY A 69 17.39 -5.22 -0.31
C GLY A 69 16.23 -4.83 -1.23
N GLU A 70 15.62 -5.80 -1.90
CA GLU A 70 14.42 -5.58 -2.71
C GLU A 70 13.26 -5.07 -1.83
N LEU A 71 12.96 -5.74 -0.71
CA LEU A 71 11.88 -5.31 0.20
C LEU A 71 12.09 -3.90 0.77
N ALA A 72 13.33 -3.51 1.07
CA ALA A 72 13.65 -2.16 1.53
C ALA A 72 13.28 -1.08 0.50
N TYR A 73 13.65 -1.30 -0.77
CA TYR A 73 13.31 -0.38 -1.86
C TYR A 73 11.81 -0.38 -2.13
N ASN A 74 11.16 -1.55 -2.08
CA ASN A 74 9.72 -1.66 -2.28
C ASN A 74 8.94 -0.84 -1.25
N LEU A 75 9.33 -0.92 0.03
CA LEU A 75 8.74 -0.12 1.11
C LEU A 75 8.84 1.39 0.81
N GLU A 76 10.00 1.85 0.33
CA GLU A 76 10.16 3.26 -0.07
C GLU A 76 9.26 3.67 -1.25
N SER A 77 8.97 2.73 -2.15
CA SER A 77 8.25 2.99 -3.40
C SER A 77 6.75 3.22 -3.23
N PHE A 78 6.15 2.82 -2.10
CA PHE A 78 4.73 3.05 -1.81
C PHE A 78 4.42 4.53 -1.53
N ASN A 79 5.31 5.28 -0.85
CA ASN A 79 5.04 6.69 -0.53
C ASN A 79 4.82 7.55 -1.79
N PRO A 80 5.65 7.45 -2.85
CA PRO A 80 5.34 8.08 -4.14
C PRO A 80 4.02 7.62 -4.77
N ALA A 81 3.67 6.32 -4.67
CA ALA A 81 2.42 5.80 -5.21
C ALA A 81 1.21 6.42 -4.50
N PHE A 82 1.16 6.41 -3.17
CA PHE A 82 0.12 7.07 -2.38
C PHE A 82 0.04 8.58 -2.68
N THR A 83 1.19 9.25 -2.82
CA THR A 83 1.24 10.67 -3.21
C THR A 83 0.64 10.89 -4.61
N ALA A 84 0.90 9.99 -5.56
CA ALA A 84 0.31 10.07 -6.90
C ALA A 84 -1.22 9.87 -6.87
N VAL A 85 -1.72 8.95 -6.03
CA VAL A 85 -3.16 8.76 -5.82
C VAL A 85 -3.81 10.04 -5.29
N LEU A 86 -3.23 10.65 -4.26
CA LEU A 86 -3.68 11.94 -3.72
C LEU A 86 -3.71 13.02 -4.81
N LEU A 87 -2.65 13.11 -5.63
CA LEU A 87 -2.59 14.07 -6.73
C LEU A 87 -3.70 13.84 -7.76
N LYS A 88 -4.00 12.57 -8.12
CA LYS A 88 -5.06 12.24 -9.07
C LYS A 88 -6.44 12.64 -8.56
N VAL A 89 -6.73 12.37 -7.29
CA VAL A 89 -7.99 12.82 -6.65
C VAL A 89 -8.05 14.35 -6.54
N GLN A 90 -6.95 15.00 -6.18
CA GLN A 90 -6.88 16.47 -6.12
C GLN A 90 -7.09 17.12 -7.50
N SER A 91 -6.65 16.45 -8.57
CA SER A 91 -6.74 16.94 -9.96
C SER A 91 -8.16 16.90 -10.53
N THR A 92 -9.16 16.38 -9.80
CA THR A 92 -10.57 16.45 -10.18
C THR A 92 -11.23 17.79 -9.81
N ILE A 93 -10.43 18.81 -9.47
CA ILE A 93 -10.91 20.18 -9.23
C ILE A 93 -11.76 20.69 -10.40
N GLY A 94 -12.97 21.18 -10.11
CA GLY A 94 -13.93 21.62 -11.13
C GLY A 94 -14.65 20.49 -11.87
N HIS A 95 -14.32 19.22 -11.58
CA HIS A 95 -14.92 18.04 -12.21
C HIS A 95 -15.63 17.12 -11.19
N SER A 96 -15.34 17.23 -9.91
CA SER A 96 -15.99 16.46 -8.83
C SER A 96 -16.64 17.38 -7.80
N ASP A 97 -17.56 16.81 -7.00
CA ASP A 97 -18.11 17.47 -5.83
C ASP A 97 -16.99 17.94 -4.88
N TYR A 98 -17.18 19.13 -4.32
CA TYR A 98 -16.16 19.80 -3.50
C TYR A 98 -15.94 19.05 -2.17
N VAL A 99 -17.03 18.67 -1.51
CA VAL A 99 -16.98 18.05 -0.18
C VAL A 99 -16.55 16.60 -0.29
N ALA A 100 -17.10 15.86 -1.27
CA ALA A 100 -16.71 14.47 -1.52
C ALA A 100 -15.21 14.34 -1.80
N ARG A 101 -14.64 15.22 -2.64
CA ARG A 101 -13.20 15.26 -2.92
C ARG A 101 -12.38 15.52 -1.66
N ASP A 102 -12.76 16.52 -0.86
CA ASP A 102 -12.05 16.88 0.37
C ASP A 102 -12.07 15.72 1.39
N MET A 103 -13.21 15.06 1.55
CA MET A 103 -13.35 13.89 2.42
C MET A 103 -12.54 12.69 1.91
N ALA A 104 -12.50 12.45 0.61
CA ALA A 104 -11.66 11.40 0.02
C ALA A 104 -10.17 11.67 0.27
N LEU A 105 -9.70 12.90 0.05
CA LEU A 105 -8.32 13.29 0.31
C LEU A 105 -7.95 13.17 1.79
N LYS A 106 -8.87 13.57 2.69
CA LYS A 106 -8.70 13.43 4.13
C LYS A 106 -8.53 11.97 4.56
N ASN A 107 -9.24 11.04 3.92
CA ASN A 107 -9.07 9.62 4.18
C ASN A 107 -7.74 9.12 3.59
N LEU A 108 -7.47 9.40 2.32
CA LEU A 108 -6.27 8.90 1.61
C LEU A 108 -4.95 9.43 2.18
N ILE A 109 -4.93 10.58 2.85
CA ILE A 109 -3.69 11.12 3.44
C ILE A 109 -3.29 10.40 4.74
N GLN A 110 -4.24 9.70 5.40
CA GLN A 110 -3.95 9.06 6.68
C GLN A 110 -2.97 7.89 6.55
N PRO A 111 -3.13 6.93 5.62
CA PRO A 111 -2.13 5.87 5.41
C PRO A 111 -0.74 6.44 5.09
N LEU A 112 -0.67 7.43 4.19
CA LEU A 112 0.60 8.10 3.88
C LEU A 112 1.22 8.80 5.11
N ALA A 113 0.41 9.40 5.97
CA ALA A 113 0.90 9.99 7.21
C ALA A 113 1.42 8.91 8.19
N GLY A 114 0.75 7.76 8.25
CA GLY A 114 1.17 6.58 9.00
C GLY A 114 2.56 6.08 8.61
N GLU A 115 2.90 6.07 7.31
CA GLU A 115 4.24 5.73 6.82
C GLU A 115 5.36 6.58 7.45
N TYR A 116 5.03 7.81 7.85
CA TYR A 116 5.93 8.77 8.51
C TYR A 116 5.76 8.80 10.05
N GLY A 117 5.08 7.83 10.64
CA GLY A 117 4.85 7.73 12.08
C GLY A 117 3.91 8.81 12.63
N MET A 118 3.00 9.34 11.80
CA MET A 118 2.07 10.39 12.20
C MET A 118 0.66 9.82 12.42
N HIS A 119 0.21 9.79 13.67
CA HIS A 119 -1.15 9.40 14.05
C HIS A 119 -1.85 10.52 14.82
N ASN A 120 -3.14 10.71 14.58
CA ASN A 120 -3.91 11.80 15.18
C ASN A 120 -3.93 11.70 16.71
N GLY A 121 -3.58 12.79 17.40
CA GLY A 121 -3.58 12.86 18.86
C GLY A 121 -2.45 12.07 19.54
N GLN A 122 -1.49 11.55 18.78
CA GLN A 122 -0.32 10.83 19.30
C GLN A 122 0.97 11.63 19.06
N ALA A 123 2.02 11.34 19.84
CA ALA A 123 3.35 11.86 19.54
C ALA A 123 3.87 11.24 18.24
N GLN A 124 4.74 11.95 17.54
CA GLN A 124 5.38 11.42 16.33
C GLN A 124 6.17 10.14 16.67
N GLY A 125 5.78 9.04 16.04
CA GLY A 125 6.41 7.75 16.17
C GLY A 125 7.59 7.57 15.21
N LYS A 126 8.13 6.36 15.19
CA LYS A 126 9.09 5.96 14.15
C LYS A 126 8.36 5.78 12.81
N THR A 127 9.04 6.12 11.74
CA THR A 127 8.58 5.82 10.38
C THR A 127 8.65 4.32 10.10
N HIS A 128 7.88 3.84 9.13
CA HIS A 128 7.97 2.44 8.69
C HIS A 128 9.37 2.07 8.19
N ARG A 129 10.08 3.03 7.59
CA ARG A 129 11.47 2.85 7.13
C ARG A 129 12.45 2.66 8.29
N GLU A 130 12.28 3.41 9.38
CA GLU A 130 13.10 3.23 10.59
C GLU A 130 12.84 1.86 11.22
N LEU A 131 11.56 1.46 11.35
CA LEU A 131 11.19 0.15 11.87
C LEU A 131 11.75 -0.99 10.99
N PHE A 132 11.66 -0.87 9.67
CA PHE A 132 12.24 -1.86 8.75
C PHE A 132 13.77 -1.91 8.85
N SER A 133 14.44 -0.75 8.97
CA SER A 133 15.89 -0.69 9.16
C SER A 133 16.34 -1.38 10.45
N GLU A 134 15.57 -1.26 11.53
CA GLU A 134 15.82 -1.95 12.80
C GLU A 134 15.66 -3.47 12.65
N PHE A 135 14.57 -3.92 12.03
CA PHE A 135 14.35 -5.34 11.73
C PHE A 135 15.46 -5.92 10.83
N TYR A 136 15.84 -5.19 9.79
CA TYR A 136 16.93 -5.56 8.89
C TYR A 136 18.26 -5.74 9.64
N ALA A 137 18.61 -4.76 10.48
CA ALA A 137 19.86 -4.77 11.24
C ALA A 137 19.88 -5.91 12.26
N ASP A 138 18.74 -6.25 12.85
CA ASP A 138 18.62 -7.40 13.73
C ASP A 138 18.78 -8.73 12.98
N LEU A 139 18.16 -8.87 11.80
CA LEU A 139 18.25 -10.07 10.97
C LEU A 139 19.68 -10.31 10.44
N LEU A 140 20.22 -9.33 9.72
CA LEU A 140 21.46 -9.48 8.95
C LEU A 140 22.70 -8.97 9.68
N ARG A 141 22.54 -8.45 10.91
CA ARG A 141 23.63 -7.95 11.77
C ARG A 141 24.49 -6.88 11.09
N GLN A 142 23.88 -6.07 10.23
CA GLN A 142 24.51 -4.96 9.52
C GLN A 142 23.50 -3.84 9.27
N PRO A 143 23.93 -2.57 9.16
CA PRO A 143 23.01 -1.47 8.86
C PRO A 143 22.44 -1.59 7.44
N LEU A 144 21.16 -1.23 7.28
CA LEU A 144 20.48 -1.23 5.98
C LEU A 144 21.10 -0.24 5.01
N GLU A 145 21.52 0.93 5.50
CA GLU A 145 22.14 1.99 4.69
C GLU A 145 23.32 1.46 3.84
N ALA A 146 24.18 0.64 4.42
CA ALA A 146 25.33 0.07 3.70
C ALA A 146 24.89 -0.88 2.57
N ALA A 147 23.78 -1.59 2.74
CA ALA A 147 23.25 -2.48 1.72
C ALA A 147 22.59 -1.71 0.57
N LEU A 148 21.81 -0.67 0.89
CA LEU A 148 21.22 0.22 -0.11
C LEU A 148 22.29 1.04 -0.85
N ALA A 149 23.39 1.39 -0.21
CA ALA A 149 24.51 2.03 -0.89
C ALA A 149 25.20 1.10 -1.90
N ALA A 150 25.23 -0.21 -1.62
CA ALA A 150 25.84 -1.21 -2.51
C ALA A 150 24.94 -1.56 -3.70
N ASP A 151 23.62 -1.58 -3.51
CA ASP A 151 22.63 -1.76 -4.56
C ASP A 151 21.48 -0.76 -4.39
N PRO A 152 21.63 0.48 -4.89
CA PRO A 152 20.65 1.54 -4.69
C PRO A 152 19.40 1.37 -5.56
N ARG A 153 19.40 0.42 -6.50
CA ARG A 153 18.30 0.20 -7.44
C ARG A 153 18.06 -1.29 -7.66
N PRO A 154 17.61 -2.03 -6.63
CA PRO A 154 17.29 -3.44 -6.75
C PRO A 154 16.27 -3.67 -7.88
N ALA A 155 16.55 -4.66 -8.73
CA ALA A 155 15.93 -4.75 -10.05
C ALA A 155 14.43 -5.09 -9.98
N ALA A 156 14.02 -5.95 -9.04
CA ALA A 156 12.63 -6.38 -8.95
C ALA A 156 11.74 -5.25 -8.42
N SER A 157 12.17 -4.57 -7.35
CA SER A 157 11.44 -3.45 -6.76
C SER A 157 11.46 -2.22 -7.64
N LEU A 158 12.56 -1.95 -8.35
CA LEU A 158 12.59 -0.87 -9.33
C LEU A 158 11.56 -1.14 -10.45
N HIS A 159 11.46 -2.39 -10.92
CA HIS A 159 10.48 -2.75 -11.94
C HIS A 159 9.05 -2.54 -11.42
N LEU A 160 8.73 -3.05 -10.23
CA LEU A 160 7.41 -2.85 -9.60
C LEU A 160 7.10 -1.36 -9.46
N PHE A 161 8.01 -0.57 -8.89
CA PHE A 161 7.85 0.87 -8.74
C PHE A 161 7.55 1.58 -10.08
N GLN A 162 8.30 1.24 -11.13
CA GLN A 162 8.09 1.82 -12.46
C GLN A 162 6.73 1.45 -13.03
N ARG A 163 6.28 0.21 -12.84
CA ARG A 163 4.95 -0.26 -13.28
C ARG A 163 3.84 0.44 -12.50
N MET A 164 3.90 0.46 -11.16
CA MET A 164 2.93 1.15 -10.30
C MET A 164 2.78 2.62 -10.70
N MET A 165 3.89 3.34 -10.81
CA MET A 165 3.86 4.76 -11.17
C MET A 165 3.36 4.99 -12.60
N ALA A 166 3.77 4.15 -13.56
CA ALA A 166 3.29 4.28 -14.93
C ALA A 166 1.77 4.06 -15.03
N ASP A 167 1.26 3.03 -14.35
CA ASP A 167 -0.16 2.68 -14.37
C ASP A 167 -0.99 3.74 -13.64
N ILE A 168 -0.60 4.17 -12.43
CA ILE A 168 -1.30 5.24 -11.69
C ILE A 168 -1.28 6.56 -12.46
N MET A 169 -0.14 6.94 -13.05
CA MET A 169 -0.02 8.23 -13.74
C MET A 169 -0.69 8.25 -15.12
N SER A 170 -0.77 7.12 -15.81
CA SER A 170 -1.43 7.01 -17.12
C SER A 170 -2.94 6.72 -17.00
N GLY A 171 -3.36 6.13 -15.88
CA GLY A 171 -4.75 5.75 -15.60
C GLY A 171 -5.31 4.78 -16.64
N PRO A 172 -6.63 4.77 -16.88
CA PRO A 172 -7.27 3.79 -17.77
C PRO A 172 -7.14 4.15 -19.27
N GLY A 173 -6.20 5.02 -19.65
CA GLY A 173 -6.03 5.46 -21.05
C GLY A 173 -6.97 6.57 -21.51
N THR A 174 -7.58 7.30 -20.57
CA THR A 174 -8.50 8.43 -20.81
C THR A 174 -7.91 9.75 -20.32
N ALA A 175 -8.35 10.88 -20.88
CA ALA A 175 -8.01 12.21 -20.35
C ALA A 175 -8.99 12.69 -19.26
N ASP A 176 -10.08 11.96 -19.01
CA ASP A 176 -11.09 12.31 -18.00
C ASP A 176 -10.50 12.26 -16.57
N PRO A 177 -10.45 13.39 -15.84
CA PRO A 177 -9.90 13.46 -14.49
C PRO A 177 -10.60 12.53 -13.49
N ILE A 178 -11.92 12.32 -13.61
CA ILE A 178 -12.69 11.47 -12.69
C ILE A 178 -12.27 10.02 -12.87
N GLN A 179 -12.25 9.53 -14.11
CA GLN A 179 -11.82 8.17 -14.41
C GLN A 179 -10.35 7.91 -14.04
N GLN A 180 -9.48 8.92 -14.22
CA GLN A 180 -8.09 8.88 -13.78
C GLN A 180 -7.98 8.73 -12.25
N ALA A 181 -8.77 9.49 -11.48
CA ALA A 181 -8.83 9.37 -10.04
C ALA A 181 -9.41 8.03 -9.58
N CYS A 182 -10.49 7.55 -10.22
CA CYS A 182 -11.09 6.25 -9.92
C CYS A 182 -10.09 5.11 -10.14
N TYR A 183 -9.33 5.14 -11.24
CA TYR A 183 -8.28 4.16 -11.48
C TYR A 183 -7.20 4.20 -10.40
N ALA A 184 -6.69 5.39 -10.06
CA ALA A 184 -5.67 5.54 -9.02
C ALA A 184 -6.17 5.02 -7.66
N MET A 185 -7.41 5.31 -7.28
CA MET A 185 -8.02 4.80 -6.06
C MET A 185 -8.23 3.28 -6.08
N GLY A 186 -8.55 2.69 -7.23
CA GLY A 186 -8.63 1.23 -7.38
C GLY A 186 -7.28 0.56 -7.20
N TYR A 187 -6.21 1.17 -7.73
CA TYR A 187 -4.84 0.70 -7.50
C TYR A 187 -4.48 0.78 -6.02
N ASN A 188 -4.83 1.88 -5.33
CA ASN A 188 -4.63 2.03 -3.88
C ASN A 188 -5.39 0.96 -3.10
N LEU A 189 -6.67 0.72 -3.41
CA LEU A 189 -7.46 -0.31 -2.73
C LEU A 189 -6.79 -1.69 -2.82
N ALA A 190 -6.26 -2.05 -3.98
CA ALA A 190 -5.57 -3.33 -4.12
C ALA A 190 -4.28 -3.41 -3.29
N ILE A 191 -3.51 -2.32 -3.17
CA ILE A 191 -2.33 -2.26 -2.30
C ILE A 191 -2.73 -2.55 -0.85
N GLU A 192 -3.67 -1.77 -0.30
CA GLU A 192 -4.11 -1.87 1.09
C GLU A 192 -4.74 -3.24 1.38
N TYR A 193 -5.54 -3.76 0.44
CA TYR A 193 -6.21 -5.06 0.61
C TYR A 193 -5.20 -6.22 0.64
N LEU A 194 -4.21 -6.22 -0.27
CA LEU A 194 -3.21 -7.29 -0.35
C LEU A 194 -2.14 -7.17 0.73
N ALA A 195 -1.94 -5.99 1.32
CA ALA A 195 -0.99 -5.79 2.38
C ALA A 195 -1.34 -6.58 3.65
N ASP A 196 -2.62 -6.80 3.96
CA ASP A 196 -3.02 -7.64 5.11
C ASP A 196 -2.46 -9.06 4.96
N TYR A 197 -2.73 -9.69 3.81
CA TYR A 197 -2.16 -10.99 3.45
C TYR A 197 -0.62 -10.98 3.46
N GLU A 198 -0.01 -9.95 2.86
CA GLU A 198 1.44 -9.82 2.76
C GLU A 198 2.09 -9.85 4.15
N LYS A 199 1.59 -9.02 5.06
CA LYS A 199 2.24 -8.73 6.34
C LYS A 199 1.97 -9.83 7.35
N THR A 200 0.74 -10.36 7.41
CA THR A 200 0.42 -11.52 8.27
C THR A 200 1.26 -12.74 7.87
N TRP A 201 1.31 -13.09 6.58
CA TRP A 201 2.06 -14.28 6.15
C TRP A 201 3.57 -14.11 6.26
N MET A 202 4.09 -12.90 6.02
CA MET A 202 5.50 -12.61 6.25
C MET A 202 5.87 -12.72 7.74
N LEU A 203 5.03 -12.21 8.64
CA LEU A 203 5.24 -12.33 10.09
C LEU A 203 5.35 -13.81 10.50
N ASP A 204 4.40 -14.64 10.09
CA ASP A 204 4.40 -16.07 10.40
C ASP A 204 5.62 -16.80 9.81
N SER A 205 5.99 -16.45 8.57
CA SER A 205 7.16 -17.04 7.90
C SER A 205 8.47 -16.68 8.60
N PHE A 206 8.63 -15.43 9.03
CA PHE A 206 9.79 -14.99 9.80
C PHE A 206 9.83 -15.60 11.20
N ARG A 207 8.69 -15.76 11.87
CA ARG A 207 8.61 -16.48 13.15
C ARG A 207 9.10 -17.92 13.00
N ALA A 208 8.62 -18.62 11.97
CA ALA A 208 9.05 -19.99 11.70
C ALA A 208 10.55 -20.10 11.32
N LEU A 209 11.07 -19.18 10.50
CA LEU A 209 12.51 -19.09 10.21
C LEU A 209 13.31 -18.84 11.50
N ASN A 210 12.84 -17.94 12.34
CA ASN A 210 13.51 -17.58 13.59
C ASN A 210 13.63 -18.78 14.53
N GLU A 211 12.54 -19.51 14.77
CA GLU A 211 12.52 -20.68 15.63
C GLU A 211 13.40 -21.83 15.10
N ARG A 212 13.31 -22.11 13.80
CA ARG A 212 13.97 -23.26 13.18
C ARG A 212 15.45 -23.03 12.90
N VAL A 213 15.84 -21.80 12.56
CA VAL A 213 17.19 -21.49 12.06
C VAL A 213 17.92 -20.51 12.98
N LEU A 214 17.35 -19.35 13.25
CA LEU A 214 18.08 -18.26 13.90
C LEU A 214 18.33 -18.52 15.39
N VAL A 215 17.34 -19.00 16.14
CA VAL A 215 17.47 -19.33 17.56
C VAL A 215 18.50 -20.44 17.80
N PRO A 216 18.48 -21.59 17.08
CA PRO A 216 19.53 -22.60 17.20
C PRO A 216 20.94 -22.08 16.89
N GLN A 217 21.06 -21.05 16.05
CA GLN A 217 22.31 -20.37 15.73
C GLN A 217 22.67 -19.24 16.71
N GLN A 218 21.92 -19.08 17.81
CA GLN A 218 22.08 -17.99 18.79
C GLN A 218 21.94 -16.59 18.18
N ARG A 219 21.11 -16.47 17.14
CA ARG A 219 20.84 -15.25 16.37
C ARG A 219 19.37 -14.84 16.38
N GLY A 220 18.61 -15.29 17.38
CA GLY A 220 17.18 -15.01 17.49
C GLY A 220 16.84 -13.52 17.32
N LEU A 221 15.73 -13.25 16.63
CA LEU A 221 15.23 -11.90 16.38
C LEU A 221 14.51 -11.34 17.61
N SER A 222 14.65 -10.04 17.78
CA SER A 222 14.09 -9.21 18.84
C SER A 222 13.28 -8.02 18.32
N GLN A 223 13.54 -7.56 17.09
CA GLN A 223 12.91 -6.38 16.48
C GLN A 223 11.68 -6.75 15.65
N TRP A 224 10.61 -7.21 16.29
CA TRP A 224 9.39 -7.66 15.59
C TRP A 224 8.43 -6.55 15.20
N ILE A 225 8.58 -5.38 15.80
CA ILE A 225 7.62 -4.26 15.72
C ILE A 225 7.23 -3.94 14.28
N PHE A 226 8.19 -3.89 13.35
CA PHE A 226 7.88 -3.62 11.94
C PHE A 226 6.82 -4.57 11.37
N LEU A 227 6.97 -5.88 11.60
CA LEU A 227 6.04 -6.87 11.06
C LEU A 227 4.72 -6.89 11.84
N GLU A 228 4.78 -6.69 13.15
CA GLU A 228 3.60 -6.74 14.02
C GLU A 228 2.65 -5.56 13.77
N VAL A 229 3.16 -4.34 13.68
CA VAL A 229 2.30 -3.16 13.44
C VAL A 229 1.60 -3.21 12.09
N HIS A 230 2.25 -3.78 11.07
CA HIS A 230 1.63 -3.95 9.76
C HIS A 230 0.61 -5.10 9.75
N ALA A 231 0.90 -6.22 10.42
CA ALA A 231 -0.04 -7.34 10.51
C ALA A 231 -1.29 -7.01 11.35
N GLU A 232 -1.20 -6.06 12.29
CA GLU A 232 -2.33 -5.64 13.13
C GLU A 232 -3.04 -4.39 12.59
N GLY A 233 -2.32 -3.50 11.90
CA GLY A 233 -2.79 -2.17 11.49
C GLY A 233 -3.45 -2.09 10.11
N GLU A 234 -3.18 -3.04 9.21
CA GLU A 234 -3.58 -2.91 7.80
C GLU A 234 -5.10 -2.90 7.59
N ALA A 235 -5.85 -3.59 8.46
CA ALA A 235 -7.32 -3.56 8.44
C ALA A 235 -7.88 -2.14 8.64
N GLU A 236 -7.19 -1.27 9.39
CA GLU A 236 -7.58 0.13 9.55
C GLU A 236 -7.34 0.91 8.25
N HIS A 237 -6.20 0.72 7.60
CA HIS A 237 -5.89 1.41 6.35
C HIS A 237 -6.87 1.01 5.22
N ALA A 238 -7.17 -0.29 5.09
CA ALA A 238 -8.18 -0.77 4.16
C ALA A 238 -9.55 -0.12 4.41
N ALA A 239 -9.99 -0.02 5.67
CA ALA A 239 -11.26 0.62 6.02
C ALA A 239 -11.29 2.12 5.67
N ILE A 240 -10.16 2.83 5.82
CA ILE A 240 -10.02 4.24 5.43
C ILE A 240 -10.06 4.39 3.90
N GLY A 241 -9.35 3.52 3.16
CA GLY A 241 -9.39 3.46 1.70
C GLY A 241 -10.81 3.21 1.15
N HIS A 242 -11.55 2.29 1.77
CA HIS A 242 -12.97 2.03 1.46
C HIS A 242 -13.81 3.28 1.61
N ALA A 243 -13.65 4.01 2.72
CA ALA A 243 -14.41 5.22 2.99
C ALA A 243 -14.11 6.30 1.94
N ALA A 244 -12.88 6.41 1.45
CA ALA A 244 -12.54 7.29 0.35
C ALA A 244 -13.26 6.89 -0.94
N VAL A 245 -13.20 5.62 -1.32
CA VAL A 245 -13.79 5.13 -2.59
C VAL A 245 -15.31 5.23 -2.60
N VAL A 246 -15.98 4.71 -1.57
CA VAL A 246 -17.45 4.76 -1.46
C VAL A 246 -17.97 6.20 -1.39
N GLY A 247 -17.17 7.13 -0.85
CA GLY A 247 -17.52 8.54 -0.73
C GLY A 247 -17.26 9.38 -1.98
N PHE A 248 -16.62 8.84 -3.02
CA PHE A 248 -16.12 9.64 -4.15
C PHE A 248 -16.36 9.02 -5.53
N VAL A 249 -16.22 7.70 -5.66
CA VAL A 249 -16.19 7.04 -6.97
C VAL A 249 -17.62 6.85 -7.51
N PRO A 250 -17.94 7.35 -8.72
CA PRO A 250 -19.21 7.06 -9.38
C PRO A 250 -19.38 5.56 -9.65
N ALA A 251 -20.61 5.05 -9.56
CA ALA A 251 -20.91 3.63 -9.72
C ALA A 251 -20.55 3.10 -11.12
N GLU A 252 -20.67 3.92 -12.16
CA GLU A 252 -20.26 3.58 -13.53
C GLU A 252 -18.75 3.33 -13.67
N CYS A 253 -17.94 3.82 -12.73
CA CYS A 253 -16.50 3.59 -12.69
C CYS A 253 -16.10 2.25 -12.05
N GLU A 254 -17.06 1.37 -11.68
CA GLU A 254 -16.75 0.04 -11.11
C GLU A 254 -15.79 -0.77 -12.00
N SER A 255 -15.97 -0.74 -13.32
CA SER A 255 -15.08 -1.44 -14.25
C SER A 255 -13.65 -0.88 -14.29
N ILE A 256 -13.50 0.43 -14.03
CA ILE A 256 -12.20 1.11 -13.97
C ILE A 256 -11.48 0.75 -12.67
N LEU A 257 -12.21 0.74 -11.55
CA LEU A 257 -11.69 0.25 -10.27
C LEU A 257 -11.20 -1.19 -10.40
N ARG A 258 -12.06 -2.10 -10.91
CA ARG A 258 -11.70 -3.51 -11.12
C ARG A 258 -10.43 -3.63 -11.95
N LYS A 259 -10.34 -2.90 -13.07
CA LYS A 259 -9.14 -2.93 -13.92
C LYS A 259 -7.88 -2.53 -13.16
N ALA A 260 -7.93 -1.43 -12.41
CA ALA A 260 -6.78 -0.97 -11.64
C ALA A 260 -6.32 -1.97 -10.58
N MET A 261 -7.28 -2.61 -9.90
CA MET A 261 -7.00 -3.64 -8.90
C MET A 261 -6.30 -4.86 -9.53
N LEU A 262 -6.79 -5.32 -10.68
CA LEU A 262 -6.17 -6.43 -11.43
C LEU A 262 -4.79 -6.07 -12.00
N ASP A 263 -4.57 -4.82 -12.40
CA ASP A 263 -3.26 -4.36 -12.84
C ASP A 263 -2.24 -4.39 -11.69
N HIS A 264 -2.64 -4.00 -10.46
CA HIS A 264 -1.81 -4.15 -9.28
C HIS A 264 -1.55 -5.63 -8.92
N ASP A 265 -2.58 -6.48 -8.93
CA ASP A 265 -2.44 -7.93 -8.68
C ASP A 265 -1.36 -8.55 -9.58
N ARG A 266 -1.42 -8.28 -10.88
CA ARG A 266 -0.40 -8.71 -11.85
C ARG A 266 0.99 -8.23 -11.48
N ASP A 267 1.16 -6.92 -11.23
CA ASP A 267 2.48 -6.35 -10.98
C ASP A 267 3.09 -6.87 -9.67
N PHE A 268 2.26 -7.02 -8.63
CA PHE A 268 2.65 -7.56 -7.35
C PHE A 268 3.02 -9.05 -7.45
N ALA A 269 2.28 -9.83 -8.26
CA ALA A 269 2.62 -11.23 -8.54
C ALA A 269 4.00 -11.38 -9.20
N VAL A 270 4.33 -10.53 -10.18
CA VAL A 270 5.65 -10.52 -10.83
C VAL A 270 6.75 -10.25 -9.80
N PHE A 271 6.53 -9.28 -8.91
CA PHE A 271 7.48 -8.95 -7.86
C PHE A 271 7.73 -10.12 -6.90
N TYR A 272 6.67 -10.71 -6.32
CA TYR A 272 6.84 -11.82 -5.36
C TYR A 272 7.38 -13.10 -5.99
N ASN A 273 7.02 -13.40 -7.24
CA ASN A 273 7.64 -14.50 -7.95
C ASN A 273 9.14 -14.27 -8.12
N ARG A 274 9.55 -13.04 -8.38
CA ARG A 274 10.97 -12.71 -8.48
C ARG A 274 11.68 -12.85 -7.14
N LEU A 275 11.07 -12.45 -6.03
CA LEU A 275 11.63 -12.68 -4.69
C LEU A 275 11.73 -14.17 -4.35
N ALA A 276 10.70 -14.95 -4.69
CA ALA A 276 10.70 -16.40 -4.53
C ALA A 276 11.86 -17.07 -5.29
N ASP A 277 12.10 -16.66 -6.54
CA ASP A 277 13.24 -17.17 -7.31
C ASP A 277 14.60 -16.89 -6.64
N MET A 278 14.73 -15.76 -5.93
CA MET A 278 15.95 -15.44 -5.17
C MET A 278 16.15 -16.32 -3.94
N LEU A 279 15.07 -16.86 -3.38
CA LEU A 279 15.13 -17.81 -2.27
C LEU A 279 15.42 -19.24 -2.75
N GLU A 280 15.17 -19.56 -4.02
CA GLU A 280 15.47 -20.87 -4.60
C GLU A 280 16.94 -21.00 -5.03
N GLN A 281 17.46 -19.98 -5.74
CA GLN A 281 18.84 -19.91 -6.28
C GLN A 281 19.91 -19.82 -5.18
#